data_AF-A0A832A8H8-F1
#
_entry.id   AF-A0A832A8H8-F1
#
_cell.length_a   1.000
_cell.length_b   1.000
_cell.length_c   1.000
_cell.angle_alpha   90.00
_cell.angle_beta   90.00
_cell.angle_gamma   90.00
#
_symmetry.space_group_name_H-M   'P 1'
#
loop_
_entity.id
_entity.type
_entity.pdbx_description
1 polymer ?
#
loop_
_entity_poly.entity_id
_entity_poly.type
_entity_poly.pdbx_seq_one_letter_code
_entity_poly.pdbx_strand_id
1 'polypeptide(L)'
;MVTAKPTIRLAGSAAVGALETAPRPTILQFAEPDCVLTLLDILRHPEWKTALSNKVAAERTSEKRLRLYQPVHRLFHLVLVDAACTRPGEPRLDPKRVEKAGFVIRRVRKSALQGWMRQGETVLGWKDLPEDVTAAHRDDDPDPEIRRQRSLGKNRGLLARTSHPDPLQGLSESVHPLFAAPPDVCSARGKTFYYGMLPLTSDDMAPQASSPPFDDAFLQNRIPKGFVAAAAQSGPTALSRQDFLDMLRFLERDVGAFTDSKEGQELLKILETIPSAPGSAGTTLRAVLEKAYDEMDGVGEKGLRSLPSHWPALSAAQARAVRLAIKEALTARWRATAPRRRRFDGIGDTYVVCVFVRLKGENGCPCRTVWSAPSEVFEIVPWYESSGHPPVSVTLPALDKKALSRLKPNVAFTVPPSLRKTLEKLDMNKLLDGSHEEGTGSFGMICGFNIPIITLCAFIVLQIFLGLLHIVFFWLPFVRLCIPFPGSGSSGSDSEG
;
A
#
# COMPACT_ATOMS: atom_id res chain seq x y z
N MET A 1 -29.19 -15.16 24.00
CA MET A 1 -28.20 -14.08 24.14
C MET A 1 -28.94 -12.76 24.11
N VAL A 2 -29.11 -12.10 25.25
CA VAL A 2 -29.61 -10.72 25.28
C VAL A 2 -28.45 -9.85 24.79
N THR A 3 -28.48 -9.43 23.52
CA THR A 3 -27.52 -8.47 22.98
C THR A 3 -27.73 -7.15 23.73
N ALA A 4 -26.82 -6.84 24.65
CA ALA A 4 -26.81 -5.57 25.36
C ALA A 4 -26.62 -4.46 24.33
N LYS A 5 -27.72 -3.81 23.92
CA LYS A 5 -27.68 -2.66 23.00
C LYS A 5 -26.66 -1.63 23.52
N PRO A 6 -25.82 -1.05 22.66
CA PRO A 6 -24.89 -0.02 23.09
C PRO A 6 -25.68 1.12 23.77
N THR A 7 -25.24 1.52 24.95
CA THR A 7 -25.83 2.62 25.74
C THR A 7 -25.53 4.00 25.13
N ILE A 8 -24.67 4.03 24.10
CA ILE A 8 -24.20 5.24 23.42
C ILE A 8 -24.26 5.01 21.92
N ARG A 9 -24.78 6.00 21.20
CA ARG A 9 -24.73 6.13 19.74
C ARG A 9 -23.51 6.97 19.37
N LEU A 10 -22.64 6.43 18.52
CA LEU A 10 -21.55 7.15 17.87
C LEU A 10 -21.82 7.18 16.38
N ALA A 11 -21.82 8.38 15.82
CA ALA A 11 -22.56 8.60 14.59
C ALA A 11 -22.10 9.83 13.83
N GLY A 12 -22.32 9.86 12.53
CA GLY A 12 -22.17 11.09 11.75
C GLY A 12 -23.15 12.15 12.21
N SER A 13 -22.77 13.42 12.06
CA SER A 13 -23.65 14.52 12.42
C SER A 13 -24.93 14.45 11.59
N ALA A 14 -26.10 14.36 12.24
CA ALA A 14 -27.41 14.35 11.57
C ALA A 14 -27.69 15.56 10.66
N ALA A 15 -26.82 16.58 10.68
CA ALA A 15 -26.83 17.72 9.77
C ALA A 15 -26.40 17.38 8.33
N VAL A 16 -25.81 16.22 8.10
CA VAL A 16 -25.10 15.84 6.85
C VAL A 16 -26.00 15.09 5.84
N GLY A 17 -27.32 15.08 6.06
CA GLY A 17 -28.30 14.54 5.11
C GLY A 17 -28.85 13.17 5.52
N ALA A 18 -30.11 12.95 5.14
CA ALA A 18 -30.91 11.76 5.45
C ALA A 18 -30.66 10.66 4.42
N LEU A 19 -29.58 9.89 4.57
CA LEU A 19 -29.36 8.65 3.80
C LEU A 19 -28.99 7.50 4.75
N GLU A 20 -30.00 6.65 4.97
CA GLU A 20 -30.02 5.23 5.37
C GLU A 20 -29.40 4.75 6.72
N THR A 21 -30.32 4.19 7.53
CA THR A 21 -30.27 3.03 8.47
C THR A 21 -29.16 2.85 9.51
N ALA A 22 -27.99 3.48 9.41
CA ALA A 22 -27.02 3.55 10.50
C ALA A 22 -26.15 4.80 10.39
N PRO A 23 -26.09 5.65 11.41
CA PRO A 23 -25.30 6.87 11.32
C PRO A 23 -23.81 6.54 11.37
N ARG A 24 -23.09 6.80 10.27
CA ARG A 24 -21.66 6.50 10.08
C ARG A 24 -20.79 7.74 10.36
N PRO A 25 -19.54 7.60 10.83
CA PRO A 25 -18.63 8.74 10.98
C PRO A 25 -18.56 9.61 9.71
N THR A 26 -18.63 10.92 9.89
CA THR A 26 -18.57 11.88 8.78
C THR A 26 -17.12 12.25 8.50
N ILE A 27 -16.73 12.25 7.22
CA ILE A 27 -15.43 12.76 6.78
C ILE A 27 -15.64 14.13 6.14
N LEU A 28 -14.99 15.13 6.69
CA LEU A 28 -15.01 16.52 6.23
C LEU A 28 -13.74 16.83 5.44
N GLN A 29 -13.81 17.78 4.51
CA GLN A 29 -12.71 18.24 3.66
C GLN A 29 -12.55 19.76 3.76
N PHE A 30 -11.30 20.20 3.86
CA PHE A 30 -10.89 21.59 3.97
C PHE A 30 -9.75 21.88 3.00
N ALA A 31 -9.70 23.09 2.44
CA ALA A 31 -8.59 23.55 1.59
C ALA A 31 -7.55 24.35 2.40
N GLU A 32 -7.93 24.76 3.60
CA GLU A 32 -7.14 25.52 4.54
C GLU A 32 -6.46 24.58 5.56
N PRO A 33 -5.19 24.82 5.93
CA PRO A 33 -4.50 24.03 6.94
C PRO A 33 -5.14 24.16 8.34
N ASP A 34 -5.74 25.31 8.64
CA ASP A 34 -6.42 25.60 9.92
C ASP A 34 -7.82 24.98 10.04
N CYS A 35 -8.02 23.81 9.43
CA CYS A 35 -9.27 23.07 9.33
C CYS A 35 -10.01 22.89 10.67
N VAL A 36 -9.27 22.72 11.77
CA VAL A 36 -9.86 22.57 13.12
C VAL A 36 -10.53 23.86 13.58
N LEU A 37 -9.88 25.01 13.41
CA LEU A 37 -10.45 26.30 13.81
C LEU A 37 -11.68 26.61 12.96
N THR A 38 -11.59 26.39 11.64
CA THR A 38 -12.71 26.54 10.72
C THR A 38 -13.90 25.65 11.10
N LEU A 39 -13.66 24.38 11.47
CA LEU A 39 -14.71 23.49 11.95
C LEU A 39 -15.40 24.04 13.21
N LEU A 40 -14.63 24.49 14.20
CA LEU A 40 -15.19 25.00 15.44
C LEU A 40 -16.02 26.27 15.20
N ASP A 41 -15.58 27.15 14.31
CA ASP A 41 -16.33 28.35 13.94
C ASP A 41 -17.62 28.03 13.19
N ILE A 42 -17.58 27.05 12.27
CA ILE A 42 -18.78 26.50 11.64
C ILE A 42 -19.77 26.01 12.69
N LEU A 43 -19.30 25.24 13.69
CA LEU A 43 -20.15 24.71 14.75
C LEU A 43 -20.66 25.80 15.71
N ARG A 44 -20.03 26.97 15.80
CA ARG A 44 -20.52 28.14 16.54
C ARG A 44 -21.53 28.98 15.75
N HIS A 45 -21.56 28.86 14.44
CA HIS A 45 -22.50 29.61 13.61
C HIS A 45 -23.97 29.14 13.78
N PRO A 46 -24.97 30.04 13.72
CA PRO A 46 -26.39 29.65 13.78
C PRO A 46 -26.78 28.64 12.70
N GLU A 47 -26.29 28.84 11.47
CA GLU A 47 -26.54 27.97 10.31
C GLU A 47 -25.51 26.84 10.15
N TRP A 48 -24.96 26.34 11.26
CA TRP A 48 -23.90 25.34 11.27
C TRP A 48 -24.22 24.08 10.46
N LYS A 49 -25.49 23.68 10.34
CA LYS A 49 -25.87 22.46 9.62
C LYS A 49 -25.54 22.55 8.13
N THR A 50 -25.95 23.64 7.49
CA THR A 50 -25.70 23.91 6.07
C THR A 50 -24.22 24.16 5.82
N ALA A 51 -23.57 24.94 6.68
CA ALA A 51 -22.14 25.18 6.58
C ALA A 51 -21.32 23.88 6.75
N LEU A 52 -21.74 22.98 7.64
CA LEU A 52 -21.11 21.68 7.85
C LEU A 52 -21.35 20.73 6.68
N SER A 53 -22.57 20.67 6.13
CA SER A 53 -22.88 19.81 4.97
C SER A 53 -22.02 20.18 3.76
N ASN A 54 -21.73 21.46 3.57
CA ASN A 54 -20.85 21.95 2.50
C ASN A 54 -19.39 21.54 2.67
N LYS A 55 -18.96 21.14 3.87
CA LYS A 55 -17.61 20.64 4.15
C LYS A 55 -17.51 19.13 4.07
N VAL A 56 -18.60 18.40 3.80
CA VAL A 56 -18.56 16.94 3.70
C VAL A 56 -17.82 16.53 2.43
N ALA A 57 -16.91 15.55 2.55
CA ALA A 57 -16.14 15.09 1.40
C ALA A 57 -17.07 14.45 0.35
N ALA A 58 -17.15 15.08 -0.84
CA ALA A 58 -18.19 14.79 -1.83
C ALA A 58 -17.67 14.09 -3.09
N GLU A 59 -16.36 14.09 -3.36
CA GLU A 59 -15.85 13.49 -4.60
C GLU A 59 -15.92 11.97 -4.57
N ARG A 60 -16.36 11.36 -5.69
CA ARG A 60 -16.54 9.91 -5.83
C ARG A 60 -15.89 9.39 -7.09
N THR A 61 -15.42 8.15 -7.05
CA THR A 61 -15.02 7.39 -8.26
C THR A 61 -16.25 6.97 -9.07
N SER A 62 -16.04 6.44 -10.28
CA SER A 62 -17.09 5.80 -11.07
C SER A 62 -17.80 4.64 -10.33
N GLU A 63 -17.08 3.96 -9.43
CA GLU A 63 -17.63 2.92 -8.55
C GLU A 63 -18.34 3.47 -7.30
N LYS A 64 -18.61 4.79 -7.24
CA LYS A 64 -19.24 5.48 -6.10
C LYS A 64 -18.45 5.35 -4.80
N ARG A 65 -17.12 5.24 -4.85
CA ARG A 65 -16.25 5.25 -3.66
C ARG A 65 -15.78 6.66 -3.35
N LEU A 66 -15.73 7.05 -2.07
CA LEU A 66 -15.21 8.35 -1.62
C LEU A 66 -13.74 8.51 -2.01
N ARG A 67 -13.39 9.63 -2.64
CA ARG A 67 -12.00 9.98 -2.98
C ARG A 67 -11.49 10.99 -1.97
N LEU A 68 -10.40 10.66 -1.28
CA LEU A 68 -9.76 11.56 -0.34
C LEU A 68 -8.35 11.90 -0.80
N TYR A 69 -8.04 13.19 -0.78
CA TYR A 69 -6.77 13.73 -1.24
C TYR A 69 -5.74 13.82 -0.13
N GLN A 70 -4.51 13.42 -0.43
CA GLN A 70 -3.40 13.61 0.49
C GLN A 70 -3.07 15.11 0.73
N PRO A 71 -2.44 15.47 1.86
CA PRO A 71 -2.07 16.86 2.19
C PRO A 71 -1.22 17.57 1.12
N VAL A 72 -0.47 16.83 0.31
CA VAL A 72 0.29 17.38 -0.84
C VAL A 72 -0.61 18.11 -1.86
N HIS A 73 -1.90 17.77 -1.90
CA HIS A 73 -2.90 18.41 -2.75
C HIS A 73 -3.53 19.67 -2.11
N ARG A 74 -3.01 20.12 -0.96
CA ARG A 74 -3.56 21.21 -0.12
C ARG A 74 -5.00 20.96 0.33
N LEU A 75 -5.33 19.69 0.53
CA LEU A 75 -6.61 19.25 1.07
C LEU A 75 -6.37 18.49 2.37
N PHE A 76 -7.19 18.79 3.37
CA PHE A 76 -7.09 18.25 4.71
C PHE A 76 -8.44 17.65 5.12
N HIS A 77 -8.41 16.52 5.82
CA HIS A 77 -9.61 15.78 6.17
C HIS A 77 -9.75 15.62 7.67
N LEU A 78 -10.97 15.85 8.17
CA LEU A 78 -11.33 15.62 9.57
C LEU A 78 -12.40 14.54 9.67
N VAL A 79 -12.26 13.66 10.66
CA VAL A 79 -13.35 12.78 11.10
C VAL A 79 -14.19 13.55 12.11
N LEU A 80 -15.51 13.53 11.96
CA LEU A 80 -16.47 14.10 12.91
C LEU A 80 -17.53 13.07 13.29
N VAL A 81 -17.80 12.96 14.59
CA VAL A 81 -18.94 12.19 15.12
C VAL A 81 -19.73 12.98 16.16
N ASP A 82 -21.03 12.72 16.24
CA ASP A 82 -21.87 13.05 17.38
C ASP A 82 -22.03 11.84 18.32
N ALA A 83 -21.87 12.11 19.61
CA ALA A 83 -22.00 11.13 20.68
C ALA A 83 -23.23 11.45 21.55
N ALA A 84 -24.16 10.50 21.62
CA ALA A 84 -25.40 10.64 22.37
C ALA A 84 -25.73 9.34 23.14
N CYS A 85 -26.44 9.44 24.26
CA CYS A 85 -26.96 8.26 24.94
C CYS A 85 -28.12 7.67 24.14
N THR A 86 -28.29 6.35 24.11
CA THR A 86 -29.41 5.68 23.39
C THR A 86 -30.75 5.74 24.13
N ARG A 87 -30.90 6.65 25.10
CA ARG A 87 -32.16 6.88 25.83
C ARG A 87 -33.11 7.73 24.98
N PRO A 88 -34.44 7.65 25.19
CA PRO A 88 -35.39 8.55 24.54
C PRO A 88 -34.96 10.02 24.65
N GLY A 89 -35.03 10.75 23.53
CA GLY A 89 -34.53 12.12 23.43
C GLY A 89 -33.03 12.25 23.13
N GLU A 90 -32.30 11.13 23.03
CA GLU A 90 -30.87 11.04 22.70
C GLU A 90 -30.00 12.12 23.40
N PRO A 91 -30.04 12.21 24.75
CA PRO A 91 -29.34 13.27 25.44
C PRO A 91 -27.83 13.17 25.18
N ARG A 92 -27.20 14.35 25.05
CA ARG A 92 -25.76 14.44 24.80
C ARG A 92 -24.95 13.64 25.80
N LEU A 93 -23.88 12.99 25.34
CA LEU A 93 -22.96 12.25 26.22
C LEU A 93 -22.15 13.23 27.07
N ASP A 94 -22.13 13.05 28.40
CA ASP A 94 -21.24 13.83 29.28
C ASP A 94 -19.77 13.49 28.99
N PRO A 95 -18.93 14.45 28.54
CA PRO A 95 -17.52 14.22 28.27
C PRO A 95 -16.76 13.66 29.47
N LYS A 96 -17.19 13.95 30.71
CA LYS A 96 -16.51 13.44 31.92
C LYS A 96 -16.58 11.92 32.07
N ARG A 97 -17.56 11.27 31.41
CA ARG A 97 -17.70 9.80 31.39
C ARG A 97 -16.78 9.13 30.37
N VAL A 98 -16.21 9.90 29.44
CA VAL A 98 -15.27 9.39 28.43
C VAL A 98 -13.86 9.46 29.01
N GLU A 99 -13.18 8.32 28.98
CA GLU A 99 -11.77 8.21 29.37
C GLU A 99 -10.87 8.55 28.18
N LYS A 100 -11.20 8.04 27.00
CA LYS A 100 -10.45 8.28 25.76
C LYS A 100 -11.37 8.15 24.56
N ALA A 101 -11.13 8.94 23.51
CA ALA A 101 -11.80 8.79 22.22
C ALA A 101 -10.74 8.72 21.11
N GLY A 102 -11.02 7.95 20.07
CA GLY A 102 -10.10 7.75 18.98
C GLY A 102 -10.74 7.06 17.80
N PHE A 103 -9.96 6.82 16.76
CA PHE A 103 -10.37 6.04 15.62
C PHE A 103 -9.20 5.25 15.06
N VAL A 104 -9.54 4.20 14.32
CA VAL A 104 -8.59 3.39 13.55
C VAL A 104 -8.93 3.48 12.07
N ILE A 105 -7.91 3.38 11.23
CA ILE A 105 -8.05 3.30 9.76
C ILE A 105 -7.80 1.85 9.38
N ARG A 106 -8.84 1.20 8.84
CA ARG A 106 -8.80 -0.20 8.43
C ARG A 106 -8.86 -0.30 6.92
N ARG A 107 -8.06 -1.21 6.34
CA ARG A 107 -8.09 -1.51 4.91
C ARG A 107 -9.15 -2.55 4.62
N VAL A 108 -9.88 -2.39 3.53
CA VAL A 108 -10.93 -3.31 3.09
C VAL A 108 -10.35 -4.26 2.03
N ARG A 109 -10.52 -5.58 2.24
CA ARG A 109 -10.05 -6.61 1.30
C ARG A 109 -11.07 -7.74 1.19
N LYS A 110 -11.69 -7.91 0.01
CA LYS A 110 -12.67 -8.98 -0.27
C LYS A 110 -13.71 -9.15 0.86
N SER A 111 -14.22 -8.04 1.37
CA SER A 111 -15.17 -7.92 2.50
C SER A 111 -14.61 -8.14 3.92
N ALA A 112 -13.35 -8.56 4.07
CA ALA A 112 -12.65 -8.56 5.35
C ALA A 112 -12.00 -7.19 5.63
N LEU A 113 -11.83 -6.86 6.91
CA LEU A 113 -11.07 -5.69 7.33
C LEU A 113 -9.67 -6.10 7.79
N GLN A 114 -8.69 -5.27 7.48
CA GLN A 114 -7.33 -5.40 7.99
C GLN A 114 -7.01 -4.20 8.88
N GLY A 115 -6.41 -4.46 10.04
CA GLY A 115 -5.89 -3.43 10.93
C GLY A 115 -4.40 -3.22 10.71
N TRP A 116 -3.92 -1.99 10.90
CA TRP A 116 -2.49 -1.69 10.90
C TRP A 116 -1.92 -1.98 12.28
N MET A 117 -1.23 -3.12 12.41
CA MET A 117 -0.83 -3.68 13.69
C MET A 117 0.61 -3.39 14.06
N ARG A 118 0.84 -3.27 15.37
CA ARG A 118 2.14 -3.14 16.02
C ARG A 118 2.26 -4.16 17.15
N GLN A 119 3.51 -4.51 17.49
CA GLN A 119 3.83 -5.27 18.70
C GLN A 119 4.91 -4.48 19.46
N GLY A 120 4.49 -3.85 20.55
CA GLY A 120 5.29 -2.78 21.17
C GLY A 120 5.57 -1.66 20.16
N GLU A 121 6.83 -1.31 19.98
CA GLU A 121 7.29 -0.30 19.02
C GLU A 121 7.42 -0.82 17.58
N THR A 122 7.36 -2.14 17.37
CA THR A 122 7.59 -2.73 16.05
C THR A 122 6.32 -2.73 15.21
N VAL A 123 6.36 -2.10 14.03
CA VAL A 123 5.29 -2.18 13.03
C VAL A 123 5.26 -3.58 12.43
N LEU A 124 4.08 -4.22 12.37
CA LEU A 124 3.87 -5.51 11.70
C LEU A 124 3.16 -5.36 10.34
N GLY A 125 2.50 -4.22 10.12
CA GLY A 125 1.76 -3.91 8.89
C GLY A 125 0.29 -4.34 8.94
N TRP A 126 -0.33 -4.49 7.78
CA TRP A 126 -1.73 -4.91 7.65
C TRP A 126 -1.90 -6.39 8.07
N LYS A 127 -2.77 -6.64 9.05
CA LYS A 127 -3.18 -7.98 9.49
C LYS A 127 -4.69 -8.14 9.38
N ASP A 128 -5.14 -9.30 8.92
CA ASP A 128 -6.56 -9.63 8.83
C ASP A 128 -7.16 -9.61 10.24
N LEU A 129 -8.28 -8.90 10.37
CA LEU A 129 -9.06 -8.87 11.59
C LEU A 129 -10.07 -10.03 11.54
N PRO A 130 -10.20 -10.80 12.63
CA PRO A 130 -11.24 -11.80 12.76
C PRO A 130 -12.64 -11.20 12.50
N GLU A 131 -13.55 -11.95 11.88
CA GLU A 131 -14.91 -11.48 11.55
C GLU A 131 -15.71 -11.03 12.79
N ASP A 132 -15.41 -11.62 13.96
CA ASP A 132 -16.02 -11.25 15.23
C ASP A 132 -15.51 -9.90 15.78
N VAL A 133 -14.32 -9.45 15.39
CA VAL A 133 -13.75 -8.12 15.74
C VAL A 133 -14.32 -7.02 14.83
N THR A 134 -14.77 -7.38 13.63
CA THR A 134 -15.40 -6.45 12.68
C THR A 134 -16.92 -6.38 12.85
N ALA A 135 -17.53 -7.33 13.57
CA ALA A 135 -18.93 -7.30 13.95
C ALA A 135 -19.25 -6.18 14.93
N ALA A 136 -20.39 -5.51 14.75
CA ALA A 136 -20.83 -4.31 15.48
C ALA A 136 -21.05 -4.48 17.01
N HIS A 137 -20.73 -5.64 17.59
CA HIS A 137 -21.20 -6.06 18.92
C HIS A 137 -20.12 -6.67 19.83
N ARG A 138 -18.83 -6.56 19.50
CA ARG A 138 -17.74 -6.89 20.44
C ARG A 138 -16.96 -5.65 20.85
N ASP A 139 -16.89 -5.39 22.16
CA ASP A 139 -16.05 -4.33 22.74
C ASP A 139 -14.55 -4.77 22.75
N ASP A 140 -14.03 -5.22 21.62
CA ASP A 140 -12.60 -5.49 21.44
C ASP A 140 -11.89 -4.15 21.21
N ASP A 141 -11.05 -3.78 22.18
CA ASP A 141 -10.33 -2.51 22.17
C ASP A 141 -9.08 -2.62 21.28
N PRO A 142 -8.64 -1.57 20.55
CA PRO A 142 -7.40 -1.61 19.76
C PRO A 142 -6.13 -1.84 20.62
N ASP A 143 -6.20 -1.57 21.93
CA ASP A 143 -5.10 -1.73 22.87
C ASP A 143 -5.12 -3.09 23.59
N PRO A 144 -4.04 -3.89 23.48
CA PRO A 144 -3.99 -5.23 24.06
C PRO A 144 -4.08 -5.23 25.59
N GLU A 145 -3.66 -4.17 26.27
CA GLU A 145 -3.73 -4.11 27.74
C GLU A 145 -5.17 -3.88 28.20
N ILE A 146 -5.94 -3.06 27.50
CA ILE A 146 -7.37 -2.89 27.78
C ILE A 146 -8.14 -4.20 27.52
N ARG A 147 -7.83 -4.90 26.42
CA ARG A 147 -8.40 -6.23 26.15
C ARG A 147 -8.07 -7.24 27.27
N ARG A 148 -6.83 -7.21 27.78
CA ARG A 148 -6.38 -8.05 28.89
C ARG A 148 -7.13 -7.72 30.18
N GLN A 149 -7.19 -6.45 30.59
CA GLN A 149 -7.87 -6.01 31.81
C GLN A 149 -9.34 -6.42 31.82
N ARG A 150 -10.02 -6.29 30.67
CA ARG A 150 -11.40 -6.76 30.51
C ARG A 150 -11.53 -8.28 30.70
N SER A 151 -10.52 -9.03 30.30
CA SER A 151 -10.51 -10.48 30.42
C SER A 151 -10.28 -10.95 31.87
N LEU A 152 -9.64 -10.14 32.72
CA LEU A 152 -9.44 -10.45 34.14
C LEU A 152 -10.76 -10.60 34.92
N GLY A 153 -11.84 -9.93 34.48
CA GLY A 153 -13.17 -10.06 35.08
C GLY A 153 -13.94 -11.34 34.69
N LYS A 154 -13.42 -12.16 33.75
CA LYS A 154 -14.06 -13.40 33.33
C LYS A 154 -13.62 -14.57 34.23
N ASN A 155 -14.55 -15.48 34.52
CA ASN A 155 -14.26 -16.67 35.32
C ASN A 155 -13.13 -17.50 34.69
N ARG A 156 -12.05 -17.75 35.46
CA ARG A 156 -10.85 -18.47 34.97
C ARG A 156 -11.17 -19.88 34.43
N GLY A 157 -12.14 -20.57 35.03
CA GLY A 157 -12.59 -21.89 34.58
C GLY A 157 -13.36 -21.86 33.26
N LEU A 158 -14.07 -20.76 32.96
CA LEU A 158 -14.71 -20.56 31.65
C LEU A 158 -13.66 -20.17 30.59
N LEU A 159 -12.73 -19.27 30.92
CA LEU A 159 -11.64 -18.88 30.02
C LEU A 159 -10.81 -20.07 29.55
N ALA A 160 -10.44 -20.97 30.48
CA ALA A 160 -9.68 -22.18 30.15
C ALA A 160 -10.44 -23.13 29.20
N ARG A 161 -11.77 -23.14 29.24
CA ARG A 161 -12.62 -23.97 28.38
C ARG A 161 -12.99 -23.33 27.04
N THR A 162 -12.79 -22.01 26.90
CA THR A 162 -13.08 -21.24 25.68
C THR A 162 -11.82 -20.75 24.96
N SER A 163 -10.63 -21.22 25.35
CA SER A 163 -9.34 -20.73 24.84
C SER A 163 -9.09 -21.17 23.39
N HIS A 164 -9.71 -20.48 22.44
CA HIS A 164 -9.14 -20.34 21.11
C HIS A 164 -7.97 -19.34 21.20
N PRO A 165 -6.83 -19.60 20.55
CA PRO A 165 -5.74 -18.64 20.51
C PRO A 165 -6.26 -17.33 19.90
N ASP A 166 -6.20 -16.24 20.66
CA ASP A 166 -6.56 -14.90 20.17
C ASP A 166 -5.48 -14.45 19.18
N PRO A 167 -5.80 -14.34 17.87
CA PRO A 167 -4.82 -13.96 16.85
C PRO A 167 -4.31 -12.52 17.04
N LEU A 168 -4.99 -11.71 17.86
CA LEU A 168 -4.62 -10.34 18.20
C LEU A 168 -3.93 -10.23 19.57
N GLN A 169 -3.59 -11.35 20.22
CA GLN A 169 -2.97 -11.32 21.54
C GLN A 169 -1.65 -10.54 21.50
N GLY A 170 -1.56 -9.50 22.34
CA GLY A 170 -0.36 -8.65 22.44
C GLY A 170 -0.13 -7.71 21.26
N LEU A 171 -1.03 -7.66 20.26
CA LEU A 171 -0.96 -6.75 19.13
C LEU A 171 -1.73 -5.46 19.41
N SER A 172 -1.17 -4.30 19.12
CA SER A 172 -1.90 -3.03 19.17
C SER A 172 -2.23 -2.54 17.77
N GLU A 173 -3.47 -2.07 17.58
CA GLU A 173 -3.86 -1.40 16.34
C GLU A 173 -3.45 0.07 16.40
N SER A 174 -3.02 0.65 15.27
CA SER A 174 -2.65 2.07 15.19
C SER A 174 -3.88 2.97 15.34
N VAL A 175 -3.89 3.77 16.42
CA VAL A 175 -4.99 4.65 16.82
C VAL A 175 -4.64 6.12 16.58
N HIS A 176 -5.62 6.86 16.09
CA HIS A 176 -5.58 8.32 16.00
C HIS A 176 -6.54 8.94 17.03
N PRO A 177 -6.13 10.00 17.75
CA PRO A 177 -6.95 10.57 18.81
C PRO A 177 -8.15 11.34 18.24
N LEU A 178 -9.25 11.32 18.99
CA LEU A 178 -10.37 12.23 18.81
C LEU A 178 -10.46 13.18 20.01
N PHE A 179 -10.78 14.43 19.73
CA PHE A 179 -10.92 15.50 20.70
C PHE A 179 -12.38 15.89 20.83
N ALA A 180 -12.84 16.07 22.06
CA ALA A 180 -14.18 16.61 22.31
C ALA A 180 -14.22 18.08 21.86
N ALA A 181 -15.31 18.49 21.21
CA ALA A 181 -15.55 19.90 20.94
C ALA A 181 -15.67 20.69 22.25
N PRO A 182 -15.30 21.99 22.23
CA PRO A 182 -15.39 22.85 23.39
C PRO A 182 -16.79 22.88 24.04
N PRO A 183 -16.89 23.03 25.38
CA PRO A 183 -18.17 22.97 26.09
C PRO A 183 -19.22 24.00 25.63
N ASP A 184 -18.80 25.17 25.15
CA ASP A 184 -19.66 26.21 24.55
C ASP A 184 -20.36 25.66 23.31
N VAL A 185 -19.60 25.05 22.40
CA VAL A 185 -20.12 24.43 21.17
C VAL A 185 -21.08 23.30 21.53
N CYS A 186 -20.68 22.41 22.43
CA CYS A 186 -21.52 21.28 22.83
C CYS A 186 -22.82 21.69 23.52
N SER A 187 -22.80 22.80 24.26
CA SER A 187 -23.98 23.29 24.99
C SER A 187 -24.92 24.06 24.07
N ALA A 188 -24.39 24.93 23.20
CA ALA A 188 -25.18 25.65 22.21
C ALA A 188 -25.90 24.72 21.21
N ARG A 189 -25.34 23.53 20.95
CA ARG A 189 -25.91 22.56 20.01
C ARG A 189 -26.68 21.42 20.65
N GLY A 190 -26.65 21.31 21.98
CA GLY A 190 -27.24 20.17 22.69
C GLY A 190 -26.64 18.82 22.26
N LYS A 191 -25.39 18.81 21.79
CA LYS A 191 -24.69 17.64 21.22
C LYS A 191 -23.26 17.55 21.72
N THR A 192 -22.73 16.33 21.84
CA THR A 192 -21.31 16.12 22.14
C THR A 192 -20.60 15.70 20.86
N PHE A 193 -19.80 16.60 20.30
CA PHE A 193 -19.03 16.32 19.09
C PHE A 193 -17.63 15.85 19.43
N TYR A 194 -17.14 14.87 18.68
CA TYR A 194 -15.73 14.49 18.68
C TYR A 194 -15.17 14.66 17.28
N TYR A 195 -13.99 15.23 17.17
CA TYR A 195 -13.30 15.43 15.90
C TYR A 195 -11.83 15.04 15.97
N GLY A 196 -11.22 14.71 14.82
CA GLY A 196 -9.79 14.46 14.73
C GLY A 196 -9.29 14.47 13.30
N MET A 197 -7.99 14.74 13.14
CA MET A 197 -7.34 14.78 11.84
C MET A 197 -7.24 13.39 11.25
N LEU A 198 -7.69 13.20 10.00
CA LEU A 198 -7.56 11.95 9.26
C LEU A 198 -6.25 11.93 8.47
N PRO A 199 -5.21 11.20 8.91
CA PRO A 199 -3.98 11.09 8.13
C PRO A 199 -4.18 10.18 6.92
N LEU A 200 -3.79 10.68 5.76
CA LEU A 200 -3.83 9.96 4.48
C LEU A 200 -2.42 9.68 3.94
N THR A 201 -1.40 9.98 4.74
CA THR A 201 0.02 9.69 4.50
C THR A 201 0.62 9.06 5.75
N SER A 202 1.65 8.24 5.59
CA SER A 202 2.34 7.58 6.70
C SER A 202 3.75 7.17 6.32
N ASP A 203 4.69 7.39 7.24
CA ASP A 203 6.08 6.92 7.13
C ASP A 203 6.26 5.50 7.69
N ASP A 204 5.23 4.93 8.33
CA ASP A 204 5.28 3.56 8.84
C ASP A 204 5.44 2.57 7.68
N MET A 205 6.49 1.76 7.75
CA MET A 205 6.76 0.70 6.79
C MET A 205 6.44 -0.66 7.41
N ALA A 206 5.72 -1.49 6.66
CA ALA A 206 5.58 -2.89 7.02
C ALA A 206 6.95 -3.59 6.90
N PRO A 207 7.33 -4.46 7.86
CA PRO A 207 8.61 -5.16 7.83
C PRO A 207 8.63 -6.22 6.72
N GLN A 208 7.46 -6.75 6.36
CA GLN A 208 7.32 -7.70 5.27
C GLN A 208 7.20 -6.97 3.93
N ALA A 209 8.03 -7.40 2.98
CA ALA A 209 7.87 -7.10 1.57
C ALA A 209 6.44 -7.42 1.11
N SER A 210 5.94 -6.66 0.14
CA SER A 210 4.63 -6.93 -0.46
C SER A 210 4.52 -8.38 -0.94
N SER A 211 3.31 -8.95 -0.88
CA SER A 211 3.08 -10.28 -1.45
C SER A 211 3.59 -10.32 -2.90
N PRO A 212 4.24 -11.41 -3.32
CA PRO A 212 4.70 -11.54 -4.68
C PRO A 212 3.52 -11.36 -5.66
N PRO A 213 3.72 -10.63 -6.78
CA PRO A 213 2.67 -10.33 -7.73
C PRO A 213 2.33 -11.52 -8.65
N PHE A 214 3.01 -12.66 -8.49
CA PHE A 214 2.80 -13.86 -9.29
C PHE A 214 1.86 -14.84 -8.58
N ASP A 215 0.79 -15.22 -9.28
CA ASP A 215 -0.13 -16.28 -8.89
C ASP A 215 0.25 -17.61 -9.57
N ASP A 216 -0.52 -18.67 -9.28
CA ASP A 216 -0.25 -19.99 -9.84
C ASP A 216 -0.42 -20.02 -11.37
N ALA A 217 -1.28 -19.16 -11.94
CA ALA A 217 -1.47 -19.05 -13.39
C ALA A 217 -0.27 -18.39 -14.07
N PHE A 218 0.29 -17.33 -13.46
CA PHE A 218 1.55 -16.73 -13.91
C PHE A 218 2.69 -17.75 -13.91
N LEU A 219 2.82 -18.54 -12.83
CA LEU A 219 3.86 -19.54 -12.72
C LEU A 219 3.72 -20.67 -13.75
N GLN A 220 2.50 -21.08 -14.10
CA GLN A 220 2.27 -22.06 -15.17
C GLN A 220 2.83 -21.62 -16.52
N ASN A 221 2.77 -20.32 -16.83
CA ASN A 221 3.30 -19.78 -18.09
C ASN A 221 4.81 -19.50 -18.03
N ARG A 222 5.38 -19.30 -16.84
CA ARG A 222 6.79 -18.95 -16.66
C ARG A 222 7.71 -20.15 -16.47
N ILE A 223 7.19 -21.24 -15.89
CA ILE A 223 7.99 -22.44 -15.63
C ILE A 223 8.36 -23.10 -16.97
N PRO A 224 9.65 -23.40 -17.22
CA PRO A 224 10.08 -24.11 -18.42
C PRO A 224 9.29 -25.41 -18.61
N LYS A 225 8.93 -25.72 -19.87
CA LYS A 225 8.08 -26.88 -20.22
C LYS A 225 8.62 -28.21 -19.67
N GLY A 226 9.93 -28.34 -19.53
CA GLY A 226 10.58 -29.53 -18.95
C GLY A 226 10.24 -29.79 -17.47
N PHE A 227 9.69 -28.82 -16.75
CA PHE A 227 9.28 -28.95 -15.36
C PHE A 227 7.76 -29.08 -15.15
N VAL A 228 6.99 -29.12 -16.24
CA VAL A 228 5.55 -29.34 -16.21
C VAL A 228 5.25 -30.84 -16.21
N ALA A 229 4.16 -31.26 -15.55
CA ALA A 229 3.74 -32.65 -15.53
C ALA A 229 3.47 -33.14 -16.96
N ALA A 230 3.99 -34.32 -17.30
CA ALA A 230 3.63 -34.97 -18.57
C ALA A 230 2.16 -35.41 -18.53
N ALA A 231 1.44 -35.28 -19.64
CA ALA A 231 0.12 -35.90 -19.75
C ALA A 231 0.29 -37.43 -19.64
N ALA A 232 -0.72 -38.13 -19.10
CA ALA A 232 -0.65 -39.55 -18.78
C ALA A 232 -0.33 -40.49 -19.97
N GLN A 233 -0.27 -39.96 -21.20
CA GLN A 233 0.02 -40.68 -22.45
C GLN A 233 1.21 -40.09 -23.23
N SER A 234 1.94 -39.14 -22.65
CA SER A 234 3.09 -38.50 -23.32
C SER A 234 4.39 -39.21 -22.96
N GLY A 235 5.05 -39.79 -23.95
CA GLY A 235 6.43 -40.29 -23.83
C GLY A 235 7.46 -39.19 -23.58
N PRO A 236 8.75 -39.52 -23.46
CA PRO A 236 9.82 -38.54 -23.24
C PRO A 236 9.81 -37.46 -24.33
N THR A 237 9.76 -36.20 -23.92
CA THR A 237 9.71 -35.05 -24.82
C THR A 237 11.12 -34.69 -25.29
N ALA A 238 11.30 -34.45 -26.59
CA ALA A 238 12.51 -33.83 -27.09
C ALA A 238 12.49 -32.34 -26.71
N LEU A 239 13.41 -31.90 -25.85
CA LEU A 239 13.65 -30.48 -25.60
C LEU A 239 14.51 -29.92 -26.73
N SER A 240 14.09 -28.81 -27.33
CA SER A 240 14.96 -28.11 -28.27
C SER A 240 16.18 -27.53 -27.52
N ARG A 241 17.28 -27.29 -28.24
CA ARG A 241 18.45 -26.60 -27.69
C ARG A 241 18.06 -25.26 -27.05
N GLN A 242 17.14 -24.53 -27.67
CA GLN A 242 16.68 -23.23 -27.19
C GLN A 242 15.87 -23.36 -25.90
N ASP A 243 14.92 -24.30 -25.82
CA ASP A 243 14.13 -24.53 -24.61
C ASP A 243 15.02 -24.95 -23.42
N PHE A 244 16.07 -25.73 -23.69
CA PHE A 244 17.03 -26.14 -22.66
C PHE A 244 17.90 -24.98 -22.17
N LEU A 245 18.38 -24.12 -23.08
CA LEU A 245 19.11 -22.90 -22.71
C LEU A 245 18.22 -21.93 -21.91
N ASP A 246 16.98 -21.72 -22.32
CA ASP A 246 16.04 -20.86 -21.60
C ASP A 246 15.72 -21.42 -20.21
N MET A 247 15.68 -22.74 -20.07
CA MET A 247 15.56 -23.41 -18.79
C MET A 247 16.80 -23.21 -17.89
N LEU A 248 18.03 -23.32 -18.42
CA LEU A 248 19.25 -23.04 -17.66
C LEU A 248 19.31 -21.57 -17.21
N ARG A 249 19.03 -20.63 -18.11
CA ARG A 249 18.94 -19.19 -17.80
C ARG A 249 17.88 -18.92 -16.74
N PHE A 250 16.74 -19.58 -16.81
CA PHE A 250 15.68 -19.48 -15.79
C PHE A 250 16.17 -19.98 -14.43
N LEU A 251 16.78 -21.17 -14.37
CA LEU A 251 17.30 -21.74 -13.13
C LEU A 251 18.40 -20.86 -12.50
N GLU A 252 19.31 -20.32 -13.31
CA GLU A 252 20.33 -19.39 -12.85
C GLU A 252 19.74 -18.05 -12.41
N ARG A 253 19.09 -17.34 -13.33
CA ARG A 253 18.72 -15.93 -13.15
C ARG A 253 17.45 -15.72 -12.33
N ASP A 254 16.48 -16.63 -12.41
CA ASP A 254 15.18 -16.50 -11.76
C ASP A 254 15.11 -17.28 -10.46
N VAL A 255 15.64 -18.51 -10.42
CA VAL A 255 15.62 -19.36 -9.22
C VAL A 255 16.87 -19.19 -8.37
N GLY A 256 18.04 -18.93 -8.98
CA GLY A 256 19.32 -18.95 -8.28
C GLY A 256 19.81 -20.37 -7.96
N ALA A 257 19.42 -21.37 -8.75
CA ALA A 257 19.71 -22.78 -8.51
C ALA A 257 21.21 -23.07 -8.42
N PHE A 258 22.03 -22.42 -9.26
CA PHE A 258 23.48 -22.58 -9.32
C PHE A 258 24.23 -21.51 -8.50
N THR A 259 23.57 -20.92 -7.50
CA THR A 259 24.16 -19.92 -6.60
C THR A 259 24.12 -20.42 -5.15
N ASP A 260 24.63 -19.61 -4.21
CA ASP A 260 24.54 -19.87 -2.76
C ASP A 260 23.12 -19.68 -2.18
N SER A 261 22.09 -19.53 -3.02
CA SER A 261 20.69 -19.43 -2.58
C SER A 261 20.21 -20.74 -1.94
N LYS A 262 19.76 -20.67 -0.69
CA LYS A 262 19.16 -21.80 0.03
C LYS A 262 17.99 -22.43 -0.75
N GLU A 263 17.11 -21.59 -1.30
CA GLU A 263 15.94 -22.05 -2.07
C GLU A 263 16.34 -22.68 -3.40
N GLY A 264 17.38 -22.15 -4.06
CA GLY A 264 17.98 -22.76 -5.24
C GLY A 264 18.54 -24.16 -4.97
N GLN A 265 19.27 -24.31 -3.86
CA GLN A 265 19.80 -25.61 -3.42
C GLN A 265 18.70 -26.61 -3.07
N GLU A 266 17.59 -26.16 -2.49
CA GLU A 266 16.44 -27.03 -2.21
C GLU A 266 15.78 -27.53 -3.50
N LEU A 267 15.68 -26.69 -4.54
CA LEU A 267 15.25 -27.15 -5.86
C LEU A 267 16.22 -28.20 -6.43
N LEU A 268 17.53 -27.99 -6.36
CA LEU A 268 18.51 -28.96 -6.85
C LEU A 268 18.40 -30.31 -6.15
N LYS A 269 18.15 -30.34 -4.82
CA LYS A 269 17.88 -31.59 -4.09
C LYS A 269 16.64 -32.31 -4.61
N ILE A 270 15.56 -31.59 -4.92
CA ILE A 270 14.37 -32.19 -5.53
C ILE A 270 14.73 -32.79 -6.89
N LEU A 271 15.48 -32.07 -7.72
CA LEU A 271 15.91 -32.53 -9.04
C LEU A 271 16.89 -33.71 -8.98
N GLU A 272 17.63 -33.86 -7.89
CA GLU A 272 18.50 -35.02 -7.64
C GLU A 272 17.70 -36.32 -7.47
N THR A 273 16.46 -36.24 -6.98
CA THR A 273 15.59 -37.42 -6.83
C THR A 273 14.98 -37.90 -8.16
N ILE A 274 15.18 -37.14 -9.24
CA ILE A 274 14.55 -37.40 -10.55
C ILE A 274 15.61 -37.94 -11.51
N PRO A 275 15.45 -39.18 -12.03
CA PRO A 275 16.38 -39.74 -13.00
C PRO A 275 16.27 -39.02 -14.36
N SER A 276 17.39 -38.83 -15.05
CA SER A 276 17.41 -38.14 -16.36
C SER A 276 16.83 -38.98 -17.49
N ALA A 277 16.87 -40.30 -17.40
CA ALA A 277 16.28 -41.23 -18.37
C ALA A 277 15.79 -42.53 -17.71
N PRO A 278 14.77 -43.20 -18.29
CA PRO A 278 14.33 -44.51 -17.81
C PRO A 278 15.49 -45.52 -17.87
N GLY A 279 15.85 -46.13 -16.74
CA GLY A 279 16.94 -47.11 -16.66
C GLY A 279 18.36 -46.54 -16.63
N SER A 280 18.54 -45.21 -16.62
CA SER A 280 19.85 -44.60 -16.34
C SER A 280 20.21 -44.78 -14.87
N ALA A 281 21.09 -45.73 -14.58
CA ALA A 281 21.62 -45.93 -13.23
C ALA A 281 22.65 -44.82 -12.94
N GLY A 282 22.23 -43.77 -12.23
CA GLY A 282 23.12 -42.80 -11.58
C GLY A 282 23.10 -41.37 -12.10
N THR A 283 22.50 -41.10 -13.28
CA THR A 283 22.42 -39.71 -13.80
C THR A 283 21.07 -39.08 -13.42
N THR A 284 21.12 -38.05 -12.59
CA THR A 284 19.95 -37.31 -12.11
C THR A 284 19.75 -36.04 -12.93
N LEU A 285 18.55 -35.44 -12.88
CA LEU A 285 18.32 -34.14 -13.52
C LEU A 285 19.25 -33.06 -12.99
N ARG A 286 19.55 -33.09 -11.68
CA ARG A 286 20.55 -32.21 -11.07
C ARG A 286 21.91 -32.33 -11.78
N ALA A 287 22.44 -33.54 -11.92
CA ALA A 287 23.75 -33.76 -12.52
C ALA A 287 23.81 -33.30 -13.99
N VAL A 288 22.73 -33.50 -14.76
CA VAL A 288 22.63 -33.01 -16.15
C VAL A 288 22.65 -31.48 -16.20
N LEU A 289 21.90 -30.84 -15.31
CA LEU A 289 21.76 -29.39 -15.27
C LEU A 289 23.03 -28.70 -14.77
N GLU A 290 23.69 -29.23 -13.73
CA GLU A 290 24.96 -28.70 -13.22
C GLU A 290 26.07 -28.81 -14.27
N LYS A 291 26.22 -29.97 -14.92
CA LYS A 291 27.20 -30.13 -16.01
C LYS A 291 26.97 -29.14 -17.15
N ALA A 292 25.71 -28.97 -17.55
CA ALA A 292 25.35 -28.03 -18.62
C ALA A 292 25.57 -26.57 -18.22
N TYR A 293 25.37 -26.25 -16.94
CA TYR A 293 25.68 -24.92 -16.41
C TYR A 293 27.19 -24.65 -16.42
N ASP A 294 28.02 -25.60 -15.96
CA ASP A 294 29.48 -25.46 -15.95
C ASP A 294 30.06 -25.28 -17.37
N GLU A 295 29.53 -26.03 -18.36
CA GLU A 295 29.89 -25.84 -19.77
C GLU A 295 29.48 -24.45 -20.28
N MET A 296 28.29 -23.98 -19.91
CA MET A 296 27.79 -22.67 -20.31
C MET A 296 28.61 -21.52 -19.70
N ASP A 297 28.98 -21.63 -18.43
CA ASP A 297 29.79 -20.63 -17.71
C ASP A 297 31.23 -20.57 -18.24
N GLY A 298 31.83 -21.73 -18.54
CA GLY A 298 33.21 -21.81 -19.00
C GLY A 298 33.44 -21.43 -20.46
N VAL A 299 32.63 -21.95 -21.40
CA VAL A 299 32.84 -21.79 -22.85
C VAL A 299 31.71 -21.04 -23.57
N GLY A 300 30.73 -20.54 -22.83
CA GLY A 300 29.59 -19.79 -23.36
C GLY A 300 28.53 -20.67 -24.05
N GLU A 301 27.37 -20.08 -24.34
CA GLU A 301 26.20 -20.80 -24.88
C GLU A 301 26.44 -21.50 -26.23
N LYS A 302 27.34 -20.95 -27.06
CA LYS A 302 27.75 -21.54 -28.35
C LYS A 302 28.58 -22.81 -28.14
N GLY A 303 29.25 -22.93 -27.00
CA GLY A 303 30.09 -24.05 -26.61
C GLY A 303 29.37 -25.20 -25.90
N LEU A 304 28.08 -25.05 -25.55
CA LEU A 304 27.31 -26.07 -24.84
C LEU A 304 27.18 -27.37 -25.67
N ARG A 305 27.70 -28.49 -25.14
CA ARG A 305 27.72 -29.82 -25.77
C ARG A 305 26.86 -30.83 -25.03
N SER A 306 26.65 -30.67 -23.73
CA SER A 306 25.86 -31.57 -22.89
C SER A 306 24.34 -31.40 -23.04
N LEU A 307 23.83 -31.35 -24.27
CA LEU A 307 22.39 -31.33 -24.50
C LEU A 307 21.80 -32.73 -24.28
N PRO A 308 20.81 -32.90 -23.40
CA PRO A 308 20.18 -34.20 -23.19
C PRO A 308 19.41 -34.62 -24.45
N SER A 309 19.65 -35.85 -24.93
CA SER A 309 18.91 -36.41 -26.08
C SER A 309 17.45 -36.74 -25.77
N HIS A 310 17.15 -36.94 -24.49
CA HIS A 310 15.79 -37.17 -23.97
C HIS A 310 15.60 -36.41 -22.67
N TRP A 311 14.40 -35.85 -22.47
CA TRP A 311 14.00 -35.27 -21.19
C TRP A 311 12.97 -36.17 -20.51
N PRO A 312 13.09 -36.44 -19.19
CA PRO A 312 12.18 -37.36 -18.51
C PRO A 312 10.78 -36.76 -18.38
N ALA A 313 9.77 -37.63 -18.49
CA ALA A 313 8.39 -37.28 -18.20
C ALA A 313 8.18 -37.19 -16.68
N LEU A 314 7.91 -35.99 -16.17
CA LEU A 314 7.66 -35.79 -14.74
C LEU A 314 6.26 -36.29 -14.35
N SER A 315 6.20 -37.06 -13.26
CA SER A 315 4.93 -37.39 -12.61
C SER A 315 4.26 -36.14 -12.04
N ALA A 316 2.94 -36.18 -11.83
CA ALA A 316 2.20 -35.08 -11.23
C ALA A 316 2.75 -34.66 -9.84
N ALA A 317 3.25 -35.63 -9.06
CA ALA A 317 3.87 -35.36 -7.76
C ALA A 317 5.22 -34.65 -7.89
N GLN A 318 6.10 -35.10 -8.79
CA GLN A 318 7.40 -34.47 -9.04
C GLN A 318 7.24 -33.06 -9.60
N ALA A 319 6.38 -32.87 -10.61
CA ALA A 319 6.10 -31.56 -11.18
C ALA A 319 5.51 -30.59 -10.14
N ARG A 320 4.65 -31.08 -9.23
CA ARG A 320 4.11 -30.26 -8.11
C ARG A 320 5.22 -29.86 -7.13
N ALA A 321 6.13 -30.76 -6.78
CA ALA A 321 7.24 -30.47 -5.88
C ALA A 321 8.19 -29.44 -6.48
N VAL A 322 8.59 -29.62 -7.75
CA VAL A 322 9.42 -28.67 -8.49
C VAL A 322 8.74 -27.29 -8.59
N ARG A 323 7.45 -27.24 -8.92
CA ARG A 323 6.69 -25.98 -8.97
C ARG A 323 6.65 -25.26 -7.63
N LEU A 324 6.47 -25.98 -6.53
CA LEU A 324 6.45 -25.40 -5.18
C LEU A 324 7.82 -24.80 -4.82
N ALA A 325 8.90 -25.53 -5.09
CA ALA A 325 10.27 -25.06 -4.84
C ALA A 325 10.62 -23.84 -5.71
N ILE A 326 10.24 -23.83 -6.99
CA ILE A 326 10.40 -22.66 -7.88
C ILE A 326 9.63 -21.46 -7.32
N LYS A 327 8.38 -21.67 -6.87
CA LYS A 327 7.56 -20.62 -6.26
C LYS A 327 8.21 -20.05 -5.00
N GLU A 328 8.78 -20.91 -4.16
CA GLU A 328 9.49 -20.49 -2.94
C GLU A 328 10.75 -19.69 -3.27
N ALA A 329 11.56 -20.14 -4.22
CA ALA A 329 12.76 -19.43 -4.68
C ALA A 329 12.43 -18.05 -5.27
N LEU A 330 11.45 -17.98 -6.17
CA LEU A 330 10.97 -16.70 -6.71
C LEU A 330 10.43 -15.78 -5.60
N THR A 331 9.72 -16.35 -4.62
CA THR A 331 9.19 -15.59 -3.49
C THR A 331 10.31 -15.05 -2.59
N ALA A 332 11.36 -15.82 -2.34
CA ALA A 332 12.50 -15.41 -1.54
C ALA A 332 13.26 -14.25 -2.22
N ARG A 333 13.52 -14.36 -3.53
CA ARG A 333 14.19 -13.30 -4.31
C ARG A 333 13.34 -12.04 -4.45
N TRP A 334 12.03 -12.20 -4.61
CA TRP A 334 11.09 -11.09 -4.52
C TRP A 334 11.18 -10.41 -3.16
N ARG A 335 11.14 -11.15 -2.05
CA ARG A 335 11.25 -10.56 -0.70
C ARG A 335 12.56 -9.81 -0.47
N ALA A 336 13.66 -10.24 -1.10
CA ALA A 336 14.96 -9.58 -0.99
C ALA A 336 15.02 -8.22 -1.68
N THR A 337 14.25 -8.02 -2.75
CA THR A 337 14.31 -6.81 -3.61
C THR A 337 13.05 -5.95 -3.56
N ALA A 338 11.93 -6.53 -3.12
CA ALA A 338 10.65 -5.85 -3.13
C ALA A 338 10.64 -4.68 -2.14
N PRO A 339 10.08 -3.53 -2.56
CA PRO A 339 9.97 -2.39 -1.67
C PRO A 339 9.11 -2.77 -0.46
N ARG A 340 9.55 -2.33 0.72
CA ARG A 340 8.68 -2.34 1.91
C ARG A 340 7.50 -1.43 1.61
N ARG A 341 6.28 -1.94 1.81
CA ARG A 341 5.07 -1.12 1.63
C ARG A 341 4.85 -0.24 2.85
N ARG A 342 4.65 1.06 2.63
CA ARG A 342 4.09 1.94 3.64
C ARG A 342 2.61 1.64 3.83
N ARG A 343 2.04 2.18 4.91
CA ARG A 343 0.64 1.99 5.29
C ARG A 343 -0.36 2.25 4.15
N PHE A 344 -0.14 3.30 3.33
CA PHE A 344 -1.07 3.78 2.31
C PHE A 344 -0.54 3.71 0.86
N ASP A 345 0.46 2.87 0.57
CA ASP A 345 1.13 2.85 -0.73
C ASP A 345 0.35 2.17 -1.87
N GLY A 346 -0.66 1.36 -1.56
CA GLY A 346 -1.36 0.61 -2.60
C GLY A 346 -2.37 1.47 -3.35
N ILE A 347 -2.13 1.66 -4.65
CA ILE A 347 -3.08 2.31 -5.56
C ILE A 347 -4.34 1.44 -5.67
N GLY A 348 -5.53 2.04 -5.58
CA GLY A 348 -6.80 1.32 -5.60
C GLY A 348 -7.16 0.65 -4.27
N ASP A 349 -6.31 0.75 -3.24
CA ASP A 349 -6.67 0.24 -1.92
C ASP A 349 -7.78 1.08 -1.30
N THR A 350 -8.72 0.39 -0.67
CA THR A 350 -9.87 1.02 -0.05
C THR A 350 -9.83 0.88 1.45
N TYR A 351 -10.37 1.88 2.14
CA TYR A 351 -10.25 2.05 3.58
C TYR A 351 -11.57 2.49 4.20
N VAL A 352 -11.70 2.26 5.50
CA VAL A 352 -12.78 2.77 6.34
C VAL A 352 -12.20 3.32 7.65
N VAL A 353 -12.86 4.32 8.21
CA VAL A 353 -12.61 4.82 9.56
C VAL A 353 -13.60 4.14 10.51
N CYS A 354 -13.09 3.58 11.61
CA CYS A 354 -13.90 3.09 12.72
C CYS A 354 -13.60 3.92 13.96
N VAL A 355 -14.61 4.61 14.49
CA VAL A 355 -14.48 5.46 15.68
C VAL A 355 -14.80 4.65 16.92
N PHE A 356 -14.09 4.91 18.02
CA PHE A 356 -14.41 4.37 19.33
C PHE A 356 -14.32 5.40 20.43
N VAL A 357 -15.07 5.16 21.51
CA VAL A 357 -14.91 5.84 22.80
C VAL A 357 -14.74 4.80 23.90
N ARG A 358 -13.79 5.04 24.79
CA ARG A 358 -13.62 4.29 26.05
C ARG A 358 -14.40 5.02 27.13
N LEU A 359 -15.39 4.35 27.70
CA LEU A 359 -16.16 4.84 28.82
C LEU A 359 -15.52 4.38 30.11
N LYS A 360 -15.39 5.30 31.07
CA LYS A 360 -14.93 4.97 32.41
C LYS A 360 -15.83 3.88 32.99
N GLY A 361 -15.20 2.85 33.56
CA GLY A 361 -15.92 1.82 34.28
C GLY A 361 -16.49 2.38 35.60
N GLU A 362 -17.60 1.81 36.04
CA GLU A 362 -18.23 2.14 37.32
C GLU A 362 -17.83 1.09 38.37
N ASN A 363 -17.66 1.49 39.62
CA ASN A 363 -17.43 0.60 40.78
C ASN A 363 -16.23 -0.36 40.61
N GLY A 364 -15.12 0.12 40.06
CA GLY A 364 -13.90 -0.68 39.86
C GLY A 364 -13.94 -1.63 38.66
N CYS A 365 -14.99 -1.60 37.85
CA CYS A 365 -15.01 -2.29 36.56
C CYS A 365 -14.00 -1.65 35.59
N PRO A 366 -13.39 -2.44 34.68
CA PRO A 366 -12.55 -1.90 33.62
C PRO A 366 -13.38 -1.04 32.64
N CYS A 367 -12.70 -0.15 31.91
CA CYS A 367 -13.35 0.69 30.90
C CYS A 367 -14.04 -0.15 29.81
N ARG A 368 -15.10 0.40 29.22
CA ARG A 368 -15.84 -0.22 28.12
C ARG A 368 -15.63 0.54 26.83
N THR A 369 -15.29 -0.17 25.76
CA THR A 369 -15.06 0.42 24.43
C THR A 369 -16.32 0.34 23.58
N VAL A 370 -16.88 1.49 23.19
CA VAL A 370 -18.03 1.56 22.28
C VAL A 370 -17.55 1.99 20.92
N TRP A 371 -17.91 1.22 19.89
CA TRP A 371 -17.55 1.48 18.49
C TRP A 371 -18.70 2.11 17.70
N SER A 372 -18.37 2.93 16.71
CA SER A 372 -19.29 3.36 15.66
C SER A 372 -19.45 2.29 14.58
N ALA A 373 -20.44 2.45 13.71
CA ALA A 373 -20.38 1.81 12.39
C ALA A 373 -19.14 2.29 11.62
N PRO A 374 -18.62 1.51 10.64
CA PRO A 374 -17.58 2.01 9.74
C PRO A 374 -18.06 3.24 8.96
N SER A 375 -17.12 4.14 8.63
CA SER A 375 -17.38 5.26 7.72
C SER A 375 -17.79 4.76 6.34
N GLU A 376 -18.14 5.70 5.45
CA GLU A 376 -18.13 5.39 4.02
C GLU A 376 -16.74 4.87 3.58
N VAL A 377 -16.73 3.92 2.65
CA VAL A 377 -15.51 3.38 2.07
C VAL A 377 -14.87 4.44 1.19
N PHE A 378 -13.58 4.67 1.40
CA PHE A 378 -12.82 5.65 0.63
C PHE A 378 -11.52 5.07 0.05
N GLU A 379 -11.05 5.70 -1.02
CA GLU A 379 -9.73 5.51 -1.61
C GLU A 379 -8.89 6.76 -1.37
N ILE A 380 -7.58 6.57 -1.22
CA ILE A 380 -6.61 7.66 -1.10
C ILE A 380 -6.09 7.98 -2.49
N VAL A 381 -6.33 9.21 -2.94
CA VAL A 381 -5.89 9.68 -4.26
C VAL A 381 -4.35 9.71 -4.31
N PRO A 382 -3.73 9.13 -5.35
CA PRO A 382 -2.28 9.18 -5.53
C PRO A 382 -1.76 10.62 -5.61
N TRP A 383 -0.56 10.87 -5.08
CA TRP A 383 0.02 12.20 -4.94
C TRP A 383 0.23 12.97 -6.26
N TYR A 384 0.26 12.27 -7.39
CA TYR A 384 0.51 12.84 -8.72
C TYR A 384 -0.78 13.26 -9.43
N GLU A 385 -1.95 12.92 -8.89
CA GLU A 385 -3.22 13.34 -9.48
C GLU A 385 -3.57 14.78 -9.05
N SER A 386 -4.13 15.55 -9.98
CA SER A 386 -4.55 16.92 -9.67
C SER A 386 -5.83 16.92 -8.84
N SER A 387 -5.86 17.74 -7.78
CA SER A 387 -7.06 18.02 -6.99
C SER A 387 -7.88 19.19 -7.53
N GLY A 388 -7.45 19.83 -8.62
CA GLY A 388 -8.04 21.08 -9.10
C GLY A 388 -7.73 22.33 -8.26
N HIS A 389 -6.99 22.18 -7.15
CA HIS A 389 -6.48 23.28 -6.34
C HIS A 389 -5.12 23.80 -6.87
N PRO A 390 -4.73 25.06 -6.55
CA PRO A 390 -3.46 25.60 -7.00
C PRO A 390 -2.27 24.71 -6.60
N PRO A 391 -1.34 24.44 -7.53
CA PRO A 391 -0.25 23.49 -7.31
C PRO A 391 0.70 23.97 -6.20
N VAL A 392 1.36 23.02 -5.55
CA VAL A 392 2.44 23.31 -4.62
C VAL A 392 3.66 23.79 -5.42
N SER A 393 4.17 24.98 -5.07
CA SER A 393 5.44 25.46 -5.63
C SER A 393 6.59 24.66 -5.00
N VAL A 394 7.32 23.91 -5.81
CA VAL A 394 8.55 23.26 -5.40
C VAL A 394 9.70 24.19 -5.80
N THR A 395 10.27 24.90 -4.82
CA THR A 395 11.44 25.75 -5.07
C THR A 395 12.68 24.86 -5.23
N LEU A 396 13.31 24.92 -6.40
CA LEU A 396 14.55 24.23 -6.66
C LEU A 396 15.70 24.93 -5.91
N PRO A 397 16.62 24.18 -5.27
CA PRO A 397 17.81 24.77 -4.67
C PRO A 397 18.71 25.35 -5.78
N ALA A 398 19.32 26.51 -5.52
CA ALA A 398 20.33 27.07 -6.41
C ALA A 398 21.50 26.08 -6.56
N LEU A 399 21.83 25.74 -7.80
CA LEU A 399 22.88 24.78 -8.10
C LEU A 399 24.24 25.50 -8.11
N ASP A 400 25.09 25.23 -7.10
CA ASP A 400 26.51 25.51 -7.18
C ASP A 400 27.32 24.20 -7.36
N LYS A 401 28.58 24.31 -7.81
CA LYS A 401 29.44 23.15 -8.10
C LYS A 401 29.65 22.24 -6.87
N LYS A 402 29.46 22.77 -5.64
CA LYS A 402 29.58 22.01 -4.39
C LYS A 402 28.27 21.29 -4.02
N ALA A 403 27.09 21.85 -4.34
CA ALA A 403 25.78 21.26 -4.09
C ALA A 403 25.54 20.00 -4.93
N LEU A 404 26.01 19.97 -6.19
CA LEU A 404 25.83 18.81 -7.08
C LEU A 404 26.42 17.52 -6.50
N SER A 405 27.58 17.61 -5.85
CA SER A 405 28.28 16.47 -5.23
C SER A 405 27.59 15.94 -3.96
N ARG A 406 26.62 16.69 -3.40
CA ARG A 406 25.94 16.38 -2.14
C ARG A 406 24.50 15.89 -2.34
N LEU A 407 23.98 15.97 -3.57
CA LEU A 407 22.62 15.54 -3.91
C LEU A 407 22.57 14.01 -4.05
N LYS A 408 22.22 13.33 -2.96
CA LYS A 408 21.95 11.88 -2.98
C LYS A 408 20.57 11.58 -3.58
N PRO A 409 20.39 10.44 -4.27
CA PRO A 409 19.07 10.00 -4.72
C PRO A 409 18.12 9.82 -3.54
N ASN A 410 16.96 10.49 -3.54
CA ASN A 410 16.03 10.51 -2.41
C ASN A 410 14.62 9.97 -2.74
N VAL A 411 14.34 9.67 -4.00
CA VAL A 411 13.04 9.13 -4.44
C VAL A 411 13.25 8.02 -5.46
N ALA A 412 12.49 6.94 -5.31
CA ALA A 412 12.40 5.85 -6.28
C ALA A 412 11.01 5.88 -6.92
N PHE A 413 10.94 5.78 -8.24
CA PHE A 413 9.68 5.75 -8.97
C PHE A 413 9.30 4.32 -9.33
N THR A 414 8.06 3.94 -9.06
CA THR A 414 7.47 2.71 -9.59
C THR A 414 6.71 3.03 -10.87
N VAL A 415 7.14 2.47 -12.00
CA VAL A 415 6.48 2.68 -13.30
C VAL A 415 5.34 1.68 -13.48
N PRO A 416 4.07 2.13 -13.62
CA PRO A 416 2.94 1.23 -13.84
C PRO A 416 3.02 0.50 -15.19
N PRO A 417 2.46 -0.73 -15.30
CA PRO A 417 2.54 -1.53 -16.53
C PRO A 417 1.98 -0.84 -17.79
N SER A 418 0.96 0.01 -17.63
CA SER A 418 0.34 0.76 -18.73
C SER A 418 1.24 1.86 -19.30
N LEU A 419 1.95 2.60 -18.43
CA LEU A 419 2.87 3.65 -18.83
C LEU A 419 4.13 3.07 -19.49
N ARG A 420 4.57 1.90 -19.04
CA ARG A 420 5.67 1.18 -19.67
C ARG A 420 5.37 0.79 -21.11
N LYS A 421 4.17 0.27 -21.41
CA LYS A 421 3.78 -0.03 -22.81
C LYS A 421 3.88 1.20 -23.72
N THR A 422 3.69 2.39 -23.16
CA THR A 422 3.83 3.66 -23.89
C THR A 422 5.30 4.08 -24.01
N LEU A 423 6.10 3.90 -22.95
CA LEU A 423 7.54 4.17 -22.96
C LEU A 423 8.33 3.19 -23.85
N GLU A 424 7.92 1.92 -23.94
CA GLU A 424 8.47 0.92 -24.86
C GLU A 424 8.13 1.22 -26.33
N LYS A 425 6.98 1.86 -26.58
CA LYS A 425 6.63 2.34 -27.93
C LYS A 425 7.40 3.58 -28.34
N LEU A 426 7.94 4.33 -27.38
CA LEU A 426 8.87 5.44 -27.61
C LEU A 426 10.28 4.84 -27.72
N ASP A 427 10.60 4.27 -28.88
CA ASP A 427 11.89 3.65 -29.22
C ASP A 427 13.08 4.60 -28.97
N MET A 428 13.62 4.64 -27.75
CA MET A 428 14.91 5.29 -27.46
C MET A 428 16.09 4.53 -28.09
N ASN A 429 15.86 3.29 -28.51
CA ASN A 429 16.84 2.43 -29.18
C ASN A 429 17.00 2.71 -30.68
N LYS A 430 16.20 3.60 -31.29
CA LYS A 430 16.36 3.98 -32.71
C LYS A 430 17.31 5.15 -32.96
N LEU A 431 17.91 5.73 -31.92
CA LEU A 431 18.86 6.84 -32.04
C LEU A 431 20.31 6.48 -31.71
N LEU A 432 20.59 5.25 -31.27
CA LEU A 432 21.96 4.73 -31.07
C LEU A 432 22.07 3.39 -31.80
N ASP A 433 22.81 3.39 -32.90
CA ASP A 433 22.94 2.31 -33.88
C ASP A 433 23.30 0.92 -33.33
N GLY A 434 22.77 -0.10 -34.02
CA GLY A 434 23.56 -1.29 -34.37
C GLY A 434 23.15 -2.65 -33.78
N SER A 435 22.16 -3.30 -34.40
CA SER A 435 21.92 -4.75 -34.47
C SER A 435 21.39 -5.56 -33.25
N HIS A 436 20.41 -6.41 -33.59
CA HIS A 436 19.85 -7.61 -32.94
C HIS A 436 18.61 -7.52 -32.01
N GLU A 437 17.51 -7.99 -32.61
CA GLU A 437 16.50 -8.99 -32.21
C GLU A 437 15.78 -8.95 -30.85
N GLU A 438 14.46 -9.01 -30.99
CA GLU A 438 13.40 -8.92 -29.98
C GLU A 438 13.33 -10.16 -29.08
N GLY A 439 13.58 -9.95 -27.79
CA GLY A 439 13.21 -10.87 -26.71
C GLY A 439 12.00 -10.32 -25.94
N THR A 440 10.82 -10.89 -26.14
CA THR A 440 9.58 -10.52 -25.47
C THR A 440 9.59 -10.99 -24.01
N GLY A 441 9.69 -10.04 -23.07
CA GLY A 441 9.67 -10.31 -21.63
C GLY A 441 9.19 -9.12 -20.79
N SER A 442 8.00 -9.24 -20.20
CA SER A 442 7.39 -8.23 -19.33
C SER A 442 8.04 -8.23 -17.92
N PHE A 443 8.97 -7.30 -17.63
CA PHE A 443 9.53 -7.05 -16.29
C PHE A 443 9.30 -5.64 -15.73
N GLY A 444 8.80 -5.52 -14.49
CA GLY A 444 8.83 -4.25 -13.78
C GLY A 444 10.27 -3.89 -13.40
N MET A 445 10.75 -2.72 -13.83
CA MET A 445 12.02 -2.15 -13.38
C MET A 445 11.78 -1.08 -12.30
N ILE A 446 12.63 -1.05 -11.29
CA ILE A 446 12.77 0.07 -10.36
C ILE A 446 13.99 0.85 -10.81
N CYS A 447 13.80 2.07 -11.31
CA CYS A 447 14.89 2.95 -11.68
C CYS A 447 14.90 4.14 -10.69
N GLY A 448 15.97 4.25 -9.90
CA GLY A 448 16.18 5.39 -9.03
C GLY A 448 16.74 6.56 -9.83
N PHE A 449 16.01 7.67 -9.89
CA PHE A 449 16.48 8.89 -10.53
C PHE A 449 16.22 10.10 -9.63
N ASN A 450 17.14 11.06 -9.67
CA ASN A 450 17.04 12.28 -8.87
C ASN A 450 16.01 13.23 -9.51
N ILE A 451 14.88 13.48 -8.83
CA ILE A 451 13.78 14.32 -9.32
C ILE A 451 14.27 15.69 -9.79
N PRO A 452 15.06 16.45 -8.99
CA PRO A 452 15.73 17.67 -9.44
C PRO A 452 16.52 17.54 -10.74
N ILE A 453 17.26 16.45 -10.94
CA ILE A 453 18.08 16.26 -12.15
C ILE A 453 17.19 15.95 -13.34
N ILE A 454 16.18 15.08 -13.19
CA ILE A 454 15.20 14.82 -14.26
C ILE A 454 14.44 16.09 -14.61
N THR A 455 13.95 16.85 -13.62
CA THR A 455 13.22 18.10 -13.89
C THR A 455 14.10 19.15 -14.53
N LEU A 456 15.38 19.24 -14.17
CA LEU A 456 16.36 20.10 -14.84
C LEU A 456 16.60 19.67 -16.29
N CYS A 457 16.90 18.38 -16.51
CA CYS A 457 17.12 17.84 -17.85
C CYS A 457 15.87 17.98 -18.73
N ALA A 458 14.69 17.64 -18.19
CA ALA A 458 13.42 17.79 -18.88
C ALA A 458 13.09 19.27 -19.15
N PHE A 459 13.38 20.19 -18.22
CA PHE A 459 13.18 21.62 -18.43
C PHE A 459 14.12 22.16 -19.50
N ILE A 460 15.41 21.80 -19.49
CA ILE A 460 16.38 22.20 -20.52
C ILE A 460 15.97 21.63 -21.88
N VAL A 461 15.64 20.34 -21.95
CA VAL A 461 15.24 19.67 -23.19
C VAL A 461 13.91 20.22 -23.71
N LEU A 462 12.91 20.40 -22.85
CA LEU A 462 11.64 21.06 -23.19
C LEU A 462 11.89 22.47 -23.71
N GLN A 463 12.80 23.23 -23.11
CA GLN A 463 13.09 24.59 -23.55
C GLN A 463 13.84 24.64 -24.89
N ILE A 464 14.67 23.64 -25.18
CA ILE A 464 15.29 23.42 -26.49
C ILE A 464 14.21 23.08 -27.54
N PHE A 465 13.31 22.13 -27.24
CA PHE A 465 12.22 21.75 -28.15
C PHE A 465 11.23 22.88 -28.40
N LEU A 466 10.86 23.65 -27.36
CA LEU A 466 10.01 24.83 -27.50
C LEU A 466 10.69 25.92 -28.33
N GLY A 467 12.03 26.07 -28.24
CA GLY A 467 12.79 26.95 -29.12
C GLY A 467 12.79 26.50 -30.58
N LEU A 468 13.01 25.20 -30.82
CA LEU A 468 13.03 24.61 -32.17
C LEU A 468 11.65 24.60 -32.84
N LEU A 469 10.59 24.29 -32.09
CA LEU A 469 9.21 24.28 -32.61
C LEU A 469 8.62 25.70 -32.76
N HIS A 470 9.12 26.69 -32.02
CA HIS A 470 8.73 28.09 -32.21
C HIS A 470 9.20 28.66 -33.55
N ILE A 471 10.35 28.20 -34.08
CA ILE A 471 10.86 28.57 -35.40
C ILE A 471 9.89 28.15 -36.52
N VAL A 472 9.13 27.06 -36.32
CA VAL A 472 8.24 26.49 -37.35
C VAL A 472 6.77 26.86 -37.12
N PHE A 473 6.30 26.94 -35.86
CA PHE A 473 4.88 27.00 -35.55
C PHE A 473 4.41 28.25 -34.77
N PHE A 474 5.27 29.13 -34.26
CA PHE A 474 4.86 30.39 -33.58
C PHE A 474 3.84 30.24 -32.41
N TRP A 475 3.79 29.08 -31.73
CA TRP A 475 2.78 28.77 -30.69
C TRP A 475 3.10 29.28 -29.26
N LEU A 476 4.13 30.10 -29.06
CA LEU A 476 4.56 30.57 -27.72
C LEU A 476 3.46 31.19 -26.83
N PRO A 477 2.40 31.86 -27.34
CA PRO A 477 1.36 32.43 -26.47
C PRO A 477 0.50 31.40 -25.73
N PHE A 478 0.41 30.15 -26.20
CA PHE A 478 -0.53 29.15 -25.66
C PHE A 478 0.06 28.27 -24.55
N VAL A 479 1.40 28.25 -24.37
CA VAL A 479 2.10 27.42 -23.38
C VAL A 479 2.75 28.26 -22.28
N ARG A 480 2.94 29.57 -22.49
CA ARG A 480 3.77 30.42 -21.64
C ARG A 480 2.99 31.64 -21.13
N LEU A 481 2.34 31.49 -19.98
CA LEU A 481 1.88 32.63 -19.18
C LEU A 481 2.90 32.89 -18.06
N CYS A 482 3.91 33.71 -18.36
CA CYS A 482 4.84 34.23 -17.35
C CYS A 482 4.31 35.58 -16.85
N ILE A 483 3.72 35.62 -15.66
CA ILE A 483 3.38 36.87 -14.97
C ILE A 483 4.65 37.37 -14.28
N PRO A 484 5.21 38.54 -14.67
CA PRO A 484 6.40 39.08 -14.03
C PRO A 484 6.05 39.51 -12.59
N PHE A 485 6.85 39.06 -11.63
CA PHE A 485 6.83 39.56 -10.26
C PHE A 485 8.07 40.44 -10.03
N PRO A 486 7.94 41.57 -9.32
CA PRO A 486 9.07 42.47 -9.09
C PRO A 486 10.12 41.78 -8.19
N GLY A 487 11.35 41.70 -8.68
CA GLY A 487 12.49 41.29 -7.87
C GLY A 487 12.85 42.39 -6.88
N SER A 488 12.92 42.05 -5.59
CA SER A 488 13.51 42.94 -4.60
C SER A 488 15.02 43.03 -4.84
N GLY A 489 15.43 44.01 -5.65
CA GLY A 489 16.83 44.40 -5.75
C GLY A 489 17.29 44.93 -4.41
N SER A 490 18.16 44.20 -3.73
CA SER A 490 18.94 44.74 -2.62
C SER A 490 19.97 45.70 -3.21
N SER A 491 19.62 46.98 -3.31
CA SER A 491 20.58 48.06 -3.51
C SER A 491 21.41 48.19 -2.24
N GLY A 492 22.63 47.62 -2.24
CA GLY A 492 23.66 48.00 -1.29
C GLY A 492 24.10 49.42 -1.62
N SER A 493 23.70 50.37 -0.78
CA SER A 493 24.28 51.70 -0.73
C SER A 493 25.56 51.61 0.12
N ASP A 494 26.70 51.70 -0.54
CA ASP A 494 27.98 52.02 0.09
C ASP A 494 27.89 53.45 0.66
N SER A 495 28.16 53.59 1.96
CA SER A 495 28.39 54.86 2.62
C SER A 495 29.79 54.82 3.27
N GLU A 496 30.77 55.37 2.57
CA GLU A 496 31.97 55.98 3.18
C GLU A 496 31.69 57.48 3.33
N GLY A 497 31.87 58.00 4.55
CA GLY A 497 31.64 59.39 4.93
C GLY A 497 31.05 59.51 6.32
#